data_AF-A0A7R9UAG9-F1
#
_entry.id   AF-A0A7R9UAG9-F1
#
_cell.length_a   1.000
_cell.length_b   1.000
_cell.length_c   1.000
_cell.angle_alpha   90.00
_cell.angle_beta   90.00
_cell.angle_gamma   90.00
#
_symmetry.space_group_name_H-M   'P 1'
#
loop_
_entity.id
_entity.type
_entity.pdbx_description
1 polymer ?
#
loop_
_entity_poly.entity_id
_entity_poly.type
_entity_poly.pdbx_seq_one_letter_code
_entity_poly.pdbx_strand_id
1 'polypeptide(L)'
;AAQAARAELSIQALEVPAGSAIFHHQDVWHGSGPNKSATRARRALGVHLLRADVQFRVMPPPDYIYGRYVLGEGNPVVSETFFPISYSAIGARSSLALRYAA
;
A
#
# COMPACT_ATOMS: atom_id res chain seq x y z
N ALA A 1 -21.31 0.26 6.01
CA ALA A 1 -20.77 -1.06 5.62
C ALA A 1 -20.40 -1.97 6.80
N ALA A 2 -20.32 -1.51 8.06
CA ALA A 2 -19.92 -2.34 9.21
C ALA A 2 -21.05 -2.61 10.22
N GLN A 3 -22.29 -2.85 9.76
CA GLN A 3 -23.44 -3.10 10.65
C GLN A 3 -24.07 -4.49 10.47
N ALA A 4 -23.55 -5.34 9.59
CA ALA A 4 -24.24 -6.57 9.18
C ALA A 4 -23.66 -7.89 9.72
N ALA A 5 -22.56 -7.87 10.47
CA ALA A 5 -22.00 -9.10 11.05
C ALA A 5 -21.78 -8.94 12.56
N ARG A 6 -22.64 -9.56 13.37
CA ARG A 6 -22.39 -9.79 14.81
C ARG A 6 -21.32 -10.87 15.02
N ALA A 7 -20.24 -10.82 14.24
CA ALA A 7 -19.12 -11.72 14.38
C ALA A 7 -18.21 -11.23 15.51
N GLU A 8 -17.72 -12.16 16.32
CA GLU A 8 -16.72 -11.84 17.35
C GLU A 8 -15.42 -11.39 16.67
N LEU A 9 -14.90 -10.23 17.07
CA LEU A 9 -13.69 -9.67 16.51
C LEU A 9 -12.47 -10.42 17.07
N SER A 10 -11.87 -11.28 16.26
CA SER A 10 -10.59 -11.92 16.59
C SER A 10 -9.42 -11.05 16.11
N ILE A 11 -8.66 -10.52 17.07
CA ILE A 11 -7.44 -9.75 16.82
C ILE A 11 -6.24 -10.63 17.15
N GLN A 12 -5.34 -10.81 16.18
CA GLN A 12 -4.09 -11.57 16.37
C GLN A 12 -2.90 -10.60 16.34
N ALA A 13 -2.03 -10.69 17.35
CA ALA A 13 -0.78 -9.95 17.39
C ALA A 13 0.35 -10.84 16.84
N LEU A 14 1.16 -10.28 15.94
CA LEU A 14 2.30 -10.99 15.33
C LEU A 14 3.61 -10.36 15.80
N GLU A 15 4.56 -11.20 16.22
CA GLU A 15 5.94 -10.78 16.38
C GLU A 15 6.64 -10.76 15.02
N VAL A 16 7.35 -9.66 14.73
CA VAL A 16 7.97 -9.43 13.42
C VAL A 16 9.48 -9.23 13.62
N PRO A 17 10.28 -10.28 13.45
CA PRO A 17 11.74 -10.18 13.51
C PRO A 17 12.28 -9.22 12.44
N ALA A 18 13.46 -8.64 12.69
CA ALA A 18 14.15 -7.85 11.68
C ALA A 18 14.42 -8.69 10.42
N GLY A 19 14.18 -8.11 9.24
CA GLY A 19 14.27 -8.82 7.95
C GLY A 19 13.00 -9.57 7.54
N SER A 20 11.97 -9.60 8.40
CA SER A 20 10.65 -10.14 8.03
C SER A 20 9.75 -9.07 7.41
N ALA A 21 8.75 -9.52 6.65
CA ALA A 21 7.71 -8.67 6.09
C ALA A 21 6.33 -9.27 6.35
N ILE A 22 5.31 -8.42 6.48
CA ILE A 22 3.90 -8.82 6.53
C ILE A 22 3.21 -8.24 5.30
N PHE A 23 2.37 -9.06 4.68
CA PHE A 23 1.45 -8.63 3.64
C PHE A 23 0.04 -8.65 4.22
N HIS A 24 -0.71 -7.57 4.02
CA HIS A 24 -2.12 -7.52 4.35
C HIS A 24 -2.91 -6.89 3.20
N HIS A 25 -4.16 -7.31 3.05
CA HIS A 25 -5.07 -6.65 2.12
C HIS A 25 -5.45 -5.26 2.64
N GLN A 26 -5.80 -4.33 1.75
CA GLN A 26 -6.18 -2.96 2.12
C GLN A 26 -7.36 -2.90 3.10
N ASP A 27 -8.26 -3.88 3.03
CA ASP A 27 -9.47 -3.95 3.86
C ASP A 27 -9.26 -4.68 5.20
N VAL A 28 -8.04 -5.18 5.47
CA VAL A 28 -7.73 -5.79 6.77
C VAL A 28 -7.62 -4.69 7.81
N TRP A 29 -8.41 -4.78 8.88
CA TRP A 29 -8.21 -3.92 10.04
C TRP A 29 -6.91 -4.30 10.74
N HIS A 30 -6.01 -3.34 10.88
CA HIS A 30 -4.69 -3.56 11.46
C HIS A 30 -4.23 -2.32 12.21
N GLY A 31 -3.21 -2.50 13.04
CA GLY A 31 -2.62 -1.43 13.82
C GLY A 31 -1.31 -1.86 14.43
N SER A 32 -0.68 -0.95 15.15
CA SER A 32 0.58 -1.23 15.82
C SER A 32 0.44 -0.94 17.31
N GLY A 33 0.82 -1.91 18.15
CA GLY A 33 0.86 -1.71 19.60
C GLY A 33 1.92 -0.67 20.00
N PRO A 34 1.85 -0.11 21.21
CA PRO A 34 2.82 0.88 21.69
C PRO A 34 4.24 0.31 21.72
N ASN A 35 5.24 1.14 21.40
CA ASN A 35 6.63 0.78 21.61
C ASN A 35 6.98 0.88 23.11
N LYS A 36 7.25 -0.26 23.75
CA LYS A 36 7.58 -0.32 25.19
C LYS A 36 9.07 -0.16 25.49
N SER A 37 9.92 -0.06 24.46
CA SER A 37 11.36 0.09 24.62
C SER A 37 11.70 1.53 25.02
N ALA A 38 12.41 1.69 26.15
CA ALA A 38 12.86 3.01 26.63
C ALA A 38 14.05 3.57 25.83
N THR A 39 14.79 2.72 25.12
CA THR A 39 16.08 3.09 24.50
C THR A 39 16.14 2.85 22.99
N ARG A 40 15.11 2.23 22.40
CA ARG A 40 15.10 1.87 20.97
C ARG A 40 13.79 2.24 20.30
N ALA A 41 13.86 2.98 19.21
CA ALA A 41 12.73 3.22 18.32
C ALA A 41 12.36 1.96 17.52
N ARG A 42 11.06 1.69 17.38
CA ARG A 42 10.54 0.70 16.42
C ARG A 42 10.36 1.37 15.06
N ARG A 43 10.99 0.84 14.02
CA ARG A 43 10.93 1.34 12.64
C ARG A 43 10.43 0.24 11.72
N ALA A 44 9.63 0.61 10.72
CA ALA A 44 9.16 -0.27 9.66
C ALA A 44 9.06 0.52 8.35
N LEU A 45 9.16 -0.17 7.21
CA LEU A 45 8.89 0.39 5.90
C LEU A 45 7.53 -0.13 5.44
N GLY A 46 6.64 0.79 5.07
CA GLY A 46 5.36 0.46 4.44
C GLY A 46 5.46 0.61 2.93
N VAL A 47 4.96 -0.36 2.18
CA VAL A 47 4.87 -0.32 0.71
C VAL A 47 3.46 -0.74 0.31
N HIS A 48 2.79 0.09 -0.49
CA HIS A 48 1.51 -0.28 -1.11
C HIS A 48 1.76 -0.87 -2.50
N LEU A 49 1.26 -2.08 -2.72
CA LEU A 49 1.20 -2.68 -4.04
C LEU A 49 -0.21 -2.51 -4.59
N LEU A 50 -0.29 -2.09 -5.84
CA LEU A 50 -1.53 -1.84 -6.55
C LEU A 50 -1.58 -2.74 -7.78
N ARG A 51 -2.79 -3.02 -8.26
CA ARG A 51 -2.95 -3.63 -9.58
C ARG A 51 -2.47 -2.65 -10.65
N ALA A 52 -1.87 -3.18 -11.72
CA ALA A 52 -1.38 -2.36 -12.82
C ALA A 52 -2.49 -1.63 -13.60
N ASP A 53 -3.74 -2.07 -13.46
CA ASP A 53 -4.91 -1.51 -14.14
C ASP A 53 -5.77 -0.60 -13.25
N VAL A 54 -5.25 -0.20 -12.08
CA VAL A 54 -5.96 0.74 -11.19
C VAL A 54 -6.00 2.13 -11.82
N GLN A 55 -7.09 2.86 -11.56
CA GLN A 55 -7.29 4.24 -12.01
C GLN A 55 -7.58 5.14 -10.81
N PHE A 56 -7.20 6.41 -10.92
CA PHE A 56 -7.68 7.43 -10.00
C PHE A 56 -9.19 7.61 -10.15
N ARG A 57 -9.88 7.72 -9.02
CA ARG A 57 -11.29 8.12 -9.00
C ARG A 57 -11.43 9.54 -9.55
N VAL A 58 -12.37 9.76 -10.45
CA VAL A 58 -12.65 11.10 -10.99
C VAL A 58 -13.60 11.86 -10.05
N MET A 59 -14.63 11.18 -9.54
CA MET A 59 -15.63 11.75 -8.64
C MET A 59 -15.92 10.82 -7.46
N PRO A 60 -15.71 11.24 -6.20
CA PRO A 60 -15.01 12.48 -5.84
C PRO A 60 -13.55 12.45 -6.32
N PRO A 61 -12.87 13.60 -6.48
CA PRO A 61 -11.45 13.64 -6.86
C PRO A 61 -10.55 13.08 -5.75
N PRO A 62 -9.41 12.45 -6.07
CA PRO A 62 -8.57 11.75 -5.10
C PRO A 62 -8.06 12.67 -4.00
N ASP A 63 -7.92 12.13 -2.79
CA ASP A 63 -7.48 12.90 -1.63
C ASP A 63 -6.00 13.30 -1.73
N TYR A 64 -5.56 14.21 -0.87
CA TYR A 64 -4.24 14.84 -0.93
C TYR A 64 -3.05 13.86 -1.01
N ILE A 65 -3.16 12.66 -0.43
CA ILE A 65 -2.08 11.67 -0.39
C ILE A 65 -1.73 11.18 -1.80
N TYR A 66 -2.74 10.81 -2.58
CA TYR A 66 -2.57 10.23 -3.91
C TYR A 66 -2.88 11.21 -5.04
N GLY A 67 -3.73 12.21 -4.78
CA GLY A 67 -4.13 13.23 -5.77
C GLY A 67 -2.96 14.06 -6.28
N ARG A 68 -1.90 14.25 -5.49
CA ARG A 68 -0.65 14.91 -5.92
C ARG A 68 0.11 14.20 -7.04
N TYR A 69 -0.25 12.95 -7.37
CA TYR A 69 0.35 12.18 -8.45
C TYR A 69 -0.53 12.11 -9.70
N VAL A 70 -1.70 12.76 -9.68
CA VAL A 70 -2.58 12.89 -10.85
C VAL A 70 -1.92 13.85 -11.84
N LEU A 71 -1.74 13.39 -13.09
CA LEU A 71 -1.15 14.20 -14.14
C LEU A 71 -2.25 14.87 -14.98
N GLY A 72 -2.56 16.12 -14.66
CA GLY A 72 -3.62 16.90 -15.30
C GLY A 72 -4.98 16.69 -14.63
N GLU A 73 -5.76 17.76 -14.52
CA GLU A 73 -7.05 17.73 -13.84
C GLU A 73 -8.01 16.72 -14.49
N GLY A 74 -8.65 15.88 -13.67
CA GLY A 74 -9.59 14.86 -14.12
C GLY A 74 -8.98 13.66 -14.83
N ASN A 75 -7.65 13.56 -14.97
CA ASN A 75 -7.01 12.41 -15.59
C ASN A 75 -7.05 11.17 -14.67
N PRO A 76 -7.74 10.08 -15.04
CA PRO A 76 -7.83 8.89 -14.21
C PRO A 76 -6.58 7.99 -14.30
N VAL A 77 -5.66 8.25 -15.24
CA VAL A 77 -4.52 7.37 -15.50
C VAL A 77 -3.47 7.48 -14.39
N VAL A 78 -3.05 6.34 -13.86
CA VAL A 78 -1.96 6.23 -12.90
C VAL A 78 -0.63 6.16 -13.66
N SER A 79 0.25 7.13 -13.40
CA SER A 79 1.54 7.23 -14.10
C SER A 79 2.60 6.29 -13.51
N GLU A 80 3.22 5.48 -14.37
CA GLU A 80 4.37 4.61 -14.02
C GLU A 80 5.61 5.38 -13.54
N THR A 81 5.67 6.70 -13.77
CA THR A 81 6.72 7.58 -13.22
C THR A 81 6.69 7.59 -11.70
N PHE A 82 5.51 7.48 -11.10
CA PHE A 82 5.31 7.47 -9.65
C PHE A 82 4.92 6.09 -9.10
N PHE A 83 4.22 5.28 -9.91
CA PHE A 83 3.74 3.94 -9.55
C PHE A 83 4.28 2.91 -10.54
N PRO A 84 5.58 2.59 -10.50
CA PRO A 84 6.17 1.68 -11.47
C PRO A 84 5.62 0.26 -11.28
N ILE A 85 5.36 -0.41 -12.41
CA ILE A 85 5.04 -1.83 -12.48
C ILE A 85 6.27 -2.62 -12.07
N SER A 86 6.24 -3.14 -10.84
CA SER A 86 7.30 -3.98 -10.27
C SER A 86 7.18 -5.44 -10.70
N TYR A 87 5.97 -5.91 -10.99
CA TYR A 87 5.64 -7.27 -11.38
C TYR A 87 4.46 -7.30 -12.35
N SER A 88 4.49 -8.22 -13.31
CA SER A 88 3.38 -8.57 -14.19
C SER A 88 3.46 -10.04 -14.57
N ALA A 89 2.29 -10.70 -14.72
CA ALA A 89 2.23 -12.09 -15.13
C ALA A 89 2.83 -12.34 -16.53
N ILE A 90 2.79 -11.33 -17.41
CA ILE A 90 3.40 -11.40 -18.76
C ILE A 90 4.86 -10.92 -18.78
N GLY A 91 5.47 -10.68 -17.62
CA GLY A 91 6.87 -10.25 -17.49
C GLY A 91 7.12 -8.75 -17.76
N ALA A 92 6.09 -7.98 -18.11
CA ALA A 92 6.22 -6.53 -18.31
C ALA A 92 6.54 -5.82 -16.98
N ARG A 93 7.54 -4.93 -16.99
CA ARG A 93 7.95 -4.10 -15.84
C ARG A 93 8.30 -2.71 -16.34
N SER A 94 8.03 -1.69 -15.54
CA SER A 94 8.40 -0.32 -15.89
C SER A 94 9.91 -0.15 -15.96
N SER A 95 10.40 0.69 -16.87
CA SER A 95 11.84 1.01 -16.98
C SER A 95 12.43 1.50 -15.66
N LEU A 96 11.64 2.23 -14.85
CA LEU A 96 12.06 2.66 -13.51
C LEU A 96 12.29 1.47 -12.57
N ALA A 97 11.41 0.46 -12.58
CA ALA A 97 11.59 -0.73 -11.75
C ALA A 97 12.81 -1.55 -12.19
N LEU A 98 13.05 -1.65 -13.50
CA LEU A 98 14.20 -2.37 -14.05
C LEU A 98 15.54 -1.71 -13.69
N ARG A 99 15.58 -0.38 -13.60
CA ARG A 99 16.79 0.38 -13.22
C ARG A 99 17.38 -0.06 -11.87
N TYR A 100 16.53 -0.55 -10.96
CA TYR A 100 16.91 -0.90 -9.59
C TYR A 100 16.85 -2.41 -9.32
N ALA A 101 16.74 -3.25 -10.35
CA ALA A 101 16.59 -4.70 -10.21
C ALA A 101 17.93 -5.47 -10.09
N ALA A 102 18.97 -4.85 -9.53
CA ALA A 102 20.32 -5.43 -9.38
C ALA A 102 20.37 -6.59 -8.40
#